data_AF-A0A3B9PKB7-F1
#
_entry.id   AF-A0A3B9PKB7-F1
#
_cell.length_a   1.000
_cell.length_b   1.000
_cell.length_c   1.000
_cell.angle_alpha   90.00
_cell.angle_beta   90.00
_cell.angle_gamma   90.00
#
_symmetry.space_group_name_H-M   'P 1'
#
loop_
_entity.id
_entity.type
_entity.pdbx_description
1 polymer ?
#
loop_
_entity_poly.entity_id
_entity_poly.type
_entity_poly.pdbx_seq_one_letter_code
_entity_poly.pdbx_strand_id
1 'polypeptide(L)'
;MSERLLPDWGWTCILQARSANWAARDTTSFMIDGIEVEIDVGGVWRCAANLAAETAALLDLFLPMVASAGPLVIAQLGQSLDGRIATAGGASHYINGLEARVHLHRLRAIVDAVVVGVGTVNADDPQLTVRHVPGVNPLRVVIDPHGRAMPRARVFSDGAAATLHLVAPGRDGAVETSAGLAGTGAGSGALPGSLPPASPSGESACAGALAAGALRRCVLSCDEAGFAPAAVLRALREAGCSRVLVEGGGVTVSRFLQAGVLDRLHVMVAPMLIGSGRPGLVLPPIERLSEAIRPASRCFACGQDTLFDLDLRRSALS
;
A
#
# COMPACT_ATOMS: atom_id res chain seq x y z
N MET A 1 -32.66 4.75 -1.53
CA MET A 1 -32.39 4.12 -2.84
C MET A 1 -31.19 3.21 -2.64
N SER A 2 -31.36 1.90 -2.88
CA SER A 2 -30.29 0.91 -2.69
C SER A 2 -29.18 1.17 -3.72
N GLU A 3 -28.08 1.80 -3.27
CA GLU A 3 -26.83 1.93 -4.02
C GLU A 3 -26.24 0.53 -4.21
N ARG A 4 -26.64 -0.10 -5.31
CA ARG A 4 -26.04 -1.32 -5.79
C ARG A 4 -24.62 -1.02 -6.25
N LEU A 5 -23.67 -1.14 -5.32
CA LEU A 5 -22.29 -1.50 -5.63
C LEU A 5 -22.28 -2.97 -6.11
N LEU A 6 -22.97 -3.25 -7.22
CA LEU A 6 -23.03 -4.55 -7.88
C LEU A 6 -21.70 -4.82 -8.60
N PRO A 7 -21.36 -6.10 -8.87
CA PRO A 7 -20.03 -6.43 -9.36
C PRO A 7 -19.83 -5.83 -10.76
N ASP A 8 -18.89 -4.89 -10.82
CA ASP A 8 -18.35 -4.38 -12.07
C ASP A 8 -17.39 -5.46 -12.61
N TRP A 9 -17.82 -6.19 -13.64
CA TRP A 9 -17.02 -7.24 -14.28
C TRP A 9 -15.63 -6.74 -14.69
N GLY A 10 -15.46 -5.42 -14.91
CA GLY A 10 -14.16 -4.81 -15.15
C GLY A 10 -13.18 -5.02 -13.99
N TRP A 11 -13.66 -5.04 -12.75
CA TRP A 11 -12.83 -5.37 -11.59
C TRP A 11 -12.37 -6.83 -11.60
N THR A 12 -13.25 -7.76 -11.98
CA THR A 12 -12.88 -9.16 -12.18
C THR A 12 -11.81 -9.29 -13.27
N CYS A 13 -11.91 -8.51 -14.35
CA CYS A 13 -10.90 -8.44 -15.41
C CYS A 13 -9.53 -8.04 -14.87
N ILE A 14 -9.49 -6.98 -14.07
CA ILE A 14 -8.26 -6.48 -13.46
C ILE A 14 -7.62 -7.52 -12.53
N LEU A 15 -8.41 -8.26 -11.75
CA LEU A 15 -7.88 -9.31 -10.88
C LEU A 15 -7.33 -10.52 -11.68
N GLN A 16 -7.99 -10.89 -12.78
CA GLN A 16 -7.49 -11.92 -13.70
C GLN A 16 -6.19 -11.47 -14.37
N ALA A 17 -6.15 -10.23 -14.87
CA ALA A 17 -4.95 -9.62 -15.42
C ALA A 17 -3.82 -9.57 -14.38
N ARG A 18 -4.09 -9.18 -13.14
CA ARG A 18 -3.10 -9.19 -12.03
C ARG A 18 -2.49 -10.56 -11.78
N SER A 19 -3.25 -11.63 -12.01
CA SER A 19 -2.81 -13.00 -11.77
C SER A 19 -2.15 -13.65 -12.99
N ALA A 20 -2.17 -12.99 -14.14
CA ALA A 20 -1.57 -13.52 -15.36
C ALA A 20 -0.03 -13.43 -15.34
N ASN A 21 0.62 -14.40 -15.98
CA ASN A 21 2.06 -14.41 -16.15
C ASN A 21 2.46 -13.54 -17.35
N TRP A 22 2.60 -12.24 -17.11
CA TRP A 22 3.05 -11.24 -18.09
C TRP A 22 4.53 -11.34 -18.48
N ALA A 23 5.34 -12.14 -17.77
CA ALA A 23 6.72 -12.38 -18.18
C ALA A 23 6.83 -13.35 -19.37
N ALA A 24 5.76 -14.10 -19.66
CA ALA A 24 5.75 -15.15 -20.66
C ALA A 24 4.88 -14.84 -21.89
N ARG A 25 4.28 -13.65 -21.95
CA ARG A 25 3.35 -13.27 -23.02
C ARG A 25 3.33 -11.77 -23.24
N ASP A 26 3.12 -11.36 -24.48
CA ASP A 26 2.93 -9.95 -24.84
C ASP A 26 1.47 -9.53 -24.77
N THR A 27 0.52 -10.46 -24.99
CA THR A 27 -0.92 -10.19 -25.01
C THR A 27 -1.69 -11.36 -24.39
N THR A 28 -2.86 -11.10 -23.80
CA THR A 28 -3.79 -12.11 -23.30
C THR A 28 -5.24 -11.65 -23.44
N SER A 29 -6.17 -12.57 -23.63
CA SER A 29 -7.60 -12.28 -23.61
C SER A 29 -8.28 -12.88 -22.38
N PHE A 30 -9.30 -12.18 -21.88
CA PHE A 30 -10.16 -12.64 -20.79
C PHE A 30 -11.62 -12.62 -21.24
N MET A 31 -12.36 -13.68 -20.90
CA MET A 31 -13.80 -13.78 -21.15
C MET A 31 -14.54 -13.58 -19.83
N ILE A 32 -15.31 -12.49 -19.70
CA ILE A 32 -15.98 -12.15 -18.44
C ILE A 32 -17.38 -11.67 -18.76
N ASP A 33 -18.38 -12.36 -18.20
CA ASP A 33 -19.80 -12.12 -18.47
C ASP A 33 -20.14 -12.05 -19.98
N GLY A 34 -19.45 -12.87 -20.78
CA GLY A 34 -19.64 -12.95 -22.23
C GLY A 34 -18.95 -11.85 -23.05
N ILE A 35 -18.17 -10.99 -22.39
CA ILE A 35 -17.38 -9.94 -23.03
C ILE A 35 -15.92 -10.39 -23.10
N GLU A 36 -15.35 -10.36 -24.31
CA GLU A 36 -13.91 -10.56 -24.51
C GLU A 36 -13.16 -9.24 -24.37
N VAL A 37 -12.14 -9.24 -23.51
CA VAL A 37 -11.20 -8.13 -23.38
C VAL A 37 -9.79 -8.65 -23.67
N GLU A 38 -9.18 -8.11 -24.72
CA GLU A 38 -7.78 -8.33 -25.07
C GLU A 38 -6.92 -7.28 -24.37
N ILE A 39 -5.81 -7.71 -23.76
CA ILE A 39 -4.92 -6.85 -22.97
C ILE A 39 -3.47 -7.15 -23.34
N ASP A 40 -2.76 -6.12 -23.76
CA ASP A 40 -1.32 -6.16 -24.03
C ASP A 40 -0.52 -5.88 -22.74
N VAL A 41 0.73 -6.33 -22.73
CA VAL A 41 1.73 -5.93 -21.73
C VAL A 41 1.87 -4.41 -21.74
N GLY A 42 1.85 -3.80 -20.56
CA GLY A 42 1.73 -2.35 -20.38
C GLY A 42 0.28 -1.87 -20.22
N GLY A 43 -0.71 -2.74 -20.38
CA GLY A 43 -2.11 -2.50 -20.02
C GLY A 43 -2.94 -1.76 -21.07
N VAL A 44 -2.47 -1.71 -22.32
CA VAL A 44 -3.32 -1.32 -23.45
C VAL A 44 -4.36 -2.42 -23.65
N TRP A 45 -5.63 -2.05 -23.79
CA TRP A 45 -6.72 -3.02 -23.89
C TRP A 45 -7.65 -2.72 -25.08
N ARG A 46 -8.30 -3.77 -25.58
CA ARG A 46 -9.27 -3.71 -26.67
C ARG A 46 -10.49 -4.55 -26.31
N CYS A 47 -11.66 -4.05 -26.66
CA CYS A 47 -12.93 -4.74 -26.48
C CYS A 47 -13.85 -4.39 -27.65
N ALA A 48 -14.50 -5.39 -28.24
CA ALA A 48 -15.47 -5.17 -29.32
C ALA A 48 -16.82 -4.65 -28.81
N ALA A 49 -17.13 -4.87 -27.52
CA ALA A 49 -18.34 -4.38 -26.90
C ALA A 49 -18.24 -2.90 -26.53
N ASN A 50 -19.37 -2.18 -26.60
CA ASN A 50 -19.46 -0.82 -26.10
C ASN A 50 -19.57 -0.84 -24.57
N LEU A 51 -18.59 -0.26 -23.88
CA LEU A 51 -18.52 -0.29 -22.42
C LEU A 51 -19.13 0.98 -21.81
N ALA A 52 -19.65 0.86 -20.58
CA ALA A 52 -19.94 2.02 -19.76
C ALA A 52 -18.65 2.82 -19.50
N ALA A 53 -18.76 4.15 -19.43
CA ALA A 53 -17.61 5.03 -19.28
C ALA A 53 -16.83 4.75 -17.99
N GLU A 54 -17.53 4.40 -16.91
CA GLU A 54 -16.97 4.07 -15.61
C GLU A 54 -16.12 2.78 -15.67
N THR A 55 -16.60 1.77 -16.39
CA THR A 55 -15.85 0.51 -16.56
C THR A 55 -14.61 0.73 -17.43
N ALA A 56 -14.74 1.46 -18.55
CA ALA A 56 -13.59 1.82 -19.39
C ALA A 56 -12.54 2.61 -18.60
N ALA A 57 -12.96 3.62 -17.82
CA ALA A 57 -12.08 4.39 -16.95
C ALA A 57 -11.39 3.52 -15.88
N LEU A 58 -12.09 2.53 -15.34
CA LEU A 58 -11.53 1.57 -14.39
C LEU A 58 -10.43 0.72 -15.05
N LEU A 59 -10.67 0.21 -16.27
CA LEU A 59 -9.68 -0.55 -17.02
C LEU A 59 -8.47 0.32 -17.38
N ASP A 60 -8.69 1.54 -17.90
CA ASP A 60 -7.65 2.51 -18.24
C ASP A 60 -6.75 2.88 -17.05
N LEU A 61 -7.32 2.93 -15.86
CA LEU A 61 -6.60 3.25 -14.64
C LEU A 61 -5.76 2.07 -14.15
N PHE A 62 -6.34 0.87 -14.08
CA PHE A 62 -5.72 -0.26 -13.38
C PHE A 62 -4.92 -1.22 -14.25
N LEU A 63 -5.32 -1.46 -15.51
CA LEU A 63 -4.61 -2.40 -16.38
C LEU A 63 -3.13 -2.02 -16.59
N PRO A 64 -2.75 -0.74 -16.75
CA PRO A 64 -1.33 -0.37 -16.85
C PRO A 64 -0.47 -0.68 -15.63
N MET A 65 -1.10 -0.87 -14.47
CA MET A 65 -0.42 -1.28 -13.24
C MET A 65 -0.26 -2.79 -13.15
N VAL A 66 -1.30 -3.55 -13.52
CA VAL A 66 -1.33 -5.00 -13.30
C VAL A 66 -0.80 -5.82 -14.49
N ALA A 67 -0.87 -5.29 -15.71
CA ALA A 67 -0.42 -5.96 -16.93
C ALA A 67 1.08 -5.77 -17.20
N SER A 68 1.93 -6.13 -16.24
CA SER A 68 3.39 -5.94 -16.36
C SER A 68 4.17 -7.04 -15.63
N ALA A 69 5.36 -7.38 -16.13
CA ALA A 69 6.20 -8.44 -15.58
C ALA A 69 7.16 -7.99 -14.45
N GLY A 70 7.10 -6.71 -14.05
CA GLY A 70 8.08 -6.08 -13.16
C GLY A 70 7.55 -5.74 -11.77
N PRO A 71 8.45 -5.31 -10.85
CA PRO A 71 8.04 -4.70 -9.61
C PRO A 71 7.25 -3.43 -9.87
N LEU A 72 6.45 -3.03 -8.88
CA LEU A 72 5.63 -1.83 -8.96
C LEU A 72 5.54 -1.19 -7.58
N VAL A 73 5.89 0.08 -7.46
CA VAL A 73 5.75 0.87 -6.24
C VAL A 73 4.80 2.03 -6.48
N ILE A 74 3.61 1.93 -5.89
CA ILE A 74 2.58 2.97 -5.95
C ILE A 74 2.58 3.69 -4.60
N ALA A 75 2.45 5.00 -4.59
CA ALA A 75 2.03 5.71 -3.39
C ALA A 75 0.62 6.27 -3.58
N GLN A 76 -0.18 6.29 -2.50
CA GLN A 76 -1.46 6.98 -2.49
C GLN A 76 -1.58 7.91 -1.28
N LEU A 77 -2.05 9.13 -1.53
CA LEU A 77 -2.50 10.05 -0.49
C LEU A 77 -3.83 10.70 -0.88
N GLY A 78 -4.66 10.98 0.12
CA GLY A 78 -5.90 11.74 -0.02
C GLY A 78 -5.76 13.09 0.67
N GLN A 79 -6.12 14.17 -0.02
CA GLN A 79 -5.98 15.54 0.47
C GLN A 79 -7.17 16.43 0.10
N SER A 80 -7.28 17.56 0.79
CA SER A 80 -8.12 18.69 0.40
C SER A 80 -7.59 19.39 -0.85
N LEU A 81 -8.41 20.27 -1.43
CA LEU A 81 -8.08 21.06 -2.62
C LEU A 81 -6.85 21.97 -2.40
N ASP A 82 -6.66 22.44 -1.17
CA ASP A 82 -5.49 23.24 -0.75
C ASP A 82 -4.31 22.39 -0.23
N GLY A 83 -4.29 21.10 -0.55
CA GLY A 83 -3.12 20.24 -0.38
C GLY A 83 -2.89 19.73 1.05
N ARG A 84 -3.95 19.58 1.85
CA ARG A 84 -3.85 19.17 3.27
C ARG A 84 -4.45 17.80 3.52
N ILE A 85 -3.81 17.02 4.40
CA ILE A 85 -4.22 15.65 4.76
C ILE A 85 -4.84 15.55 6.16
N ALA A 86 -4.79 16.64 6.92
CA ALA A 86 -5.40 16.75 8.23
C ALA A 86 -5.48 18.23 8.63
N THR A 87 -6.35 18.54 9.59
CA THR A 87 -6.32 19.84 10.29
C THR A 87 -5.02 19.99 11.09
N ALA A 88 -4.72 21.20 11.60
CA ALA A 88 -3.58 21.42 12.49
C ALA A 88 -3.64 20.51 13.74
N GLY A 89 -4.85 20.30 14.28
CA GLY A 89 -5.12 19.37 15.38
C GLY A 89 -5.01 17.89 15.03
N GLY A 90 -4.79 17.55 13.75
CA GLY A 90 -4.59 16.17 13.29
C GLY A 90 -5.85 15.42 12.90
N ALA A 91 -7.01 16.08 12.85
CA ALA A 91 -8.23 15.44 12.35
C ALA A 91 -8.12 15.21 10.83
N SER A 92 -8.20 13.94 10.42
CA SER A 92 -7.96 13.47 9.05
C SER A 92 -9.13 12.64 8.48
N HIS A 93 -10.11 12.29 9.32
CA HIS A 93 -11.25 11.49 8.88
C HIS A 93 -12.19 12.28 7.95
N TYR A 94 -12.78 11.57 7.00
CA TYR A 94 -13.81 12.08 6.07
C TYR A 94 -13.35 13.15 5.08
N ILE A 95 -12.04 13.28 4.84
CA ILE A 95 -11.56 14.13 3.75
C ILE A 95 -12.09 13.64 2.40
N ASN A 96 -12.05 12.33 2.17
CA ASN A 96 -12.49 11.71 0.92
C ASN A 96 -13.77 10.85 1.08
N GLY A 97 -14.51 10.74 -0.03
CA GLY A 97 -15.78 10.01 -0.14
C GLY A 97 -15.67 8.48 -0.08
N LEU A 98 -16.78 7.79 -0.32
CA LEU A 98 -16.82 6.32 -0.36
C LEU A 98 -16.05 5.77 -1.55
N GLU A 99 -16.17 6.40 -2.71
CA GLU A 99 -15.55 6.04 -3.98
C GLU A 99 -14.02 6.08 -3.85
N ALA A 100 -13.47 7.10 -3.18
CA ALA A 100 -12.05 7.19 -2.90
C ALA A 100 -11.56 6.08 -1.95
N ARG A 101 -12.38 5.69 -0.97
CA ARG A 101 -12.09 4.51 -0.13
C ARG A 101 -12.14 3.23 -0.96
N VAL A 102 -13.13 3.06 -1.83
CA VAL A 102 -13.21 1.93 -2.77
C VAL A 102 -11.94 1.87 -3.63
N HIS A 103 -11.48 3.00 -4.16
CA HIS A 103 -10.21 3.11 -4.91
C HIS A 103 -8.99 2.67 -4.10
N LEU A 104 -8.85 3.15 -2.85
CA LEU A 104 -7.78 2.69 -1.96
C LEU A 104 -7.81 1.17 -1.76
N HIS A 105 -9.00 0.61 -1.54
CA HIS A 105 -9.16 -0.83 -1.39
C HIS A 105 -8.88 -1.62 -2.67
N ARG A 106 -9.14 -1.04 -3.86
CA ARG A 106 -8.71 -1.60 -5.14
C ARG A 106 -7.18 -1.62 -5.26
N LEU A 107 -6.49 -0.54 -4.87
CA LEU A 107 -5.02 -0.55 -4.84
C LEU A 107 -4.48 -1.64 -3.91
N ARG A 108 -5.02 -1.75 -2.69
CA ARG A 108 -4.62 -2.82 -1.75
C ARG A 108 -4.79 -4.22 -2.33
N ALA A 109 -5.85 -4.43 -3.11
CA ALA A 109 -6.16 -5.72 -3.70
C ALA A 109 -5.24 -6.13 -4.87
N ILE A 110 -4.54 -5.19 -5.51
CA ILE A 110 -3.63 -5.47 -6.64
C ILE A 110 -2.15 -5.52 -6.24
N VAL A 111 -1.82 -5.20 -5.00
CA VAL A 111 -0.44 -5.21 -4.49
C VAL A 111 -0.18 -6.41 -3.59
N ASP A 112 1.09 -6.74 -3.41
CA ASP A 112 1.55 -7.81 -2.51
C ASP A 112 1.71 -7.29 -1.07
N ALA A 113 2.09 -6.02 -0.92
CA ALA A 113 2.28 -5.38 0.38
C ALA A 113 1.75 -3.94 0.43
N VAL A 114 1.25 -3.54 1.62
CA VAL A 114 0.88 -2.17 1.95
C VAL A 114 1.77 -1.65 3.08
N VAL A 115 2.46 -0.55 2.83
CA VAL A 115 3.44 0.09 3.71
C VAL A 115 2.82 1.32 4.33
N VAL A 116 2.95 1.47 5.65
CA VAL A 116 2.55 2.66 6.39
C VAL A 116 3.61 3.05 7.41
N GLY A 117 3.68 4.34 7.73
CA GLY A 117 4.50 4.81 8.86
C GLY A 117 3.78 4.63 10.20
N VAL A 118 4.55 4.37 11.27
CA VAL A 118 4.01 4.24 12.64
C VAL A 118 3.19 5.45 13.11
N GLY A 119 3.46 6.65 12.59
CA GLY A 119 2.68 7.84 12.91
C GLY A 119 1.20 7.71 12.52
N THR A 120 0.91 7.15 11.35
CA THR A 120 -0.46 6.84 10.91
C THR A 120 -1.05 5.69 11.69
N VAL A 121 -0.25 4.66 12.02
CA VAL A 121 -0.73 3.56 12.88
C VAL A 121 -1.21 4.09 14.23
N ASN A 122 -0.43 4.97 14.86
CA ASN A 122 -0.76 5.50 16.18
C ASN A 122 -1.90 6.53 16.14
N ALA A 123 -2.07 7.26 15.02
CA ALA A 123 -3.12 8.27 14.88
C ALA A 123 -4.48 7.66 14.50
N ASP A 124 -4.48 6.73 13.54
CA ASP A 124 -5.71 6.26 12.87
C ASP A 124 -6.05 4.79 13.18
N ASP A 125 -5.13 4.04 13.80
CA ASP A 125 -5.26 2.60 14.09
C ASP A 125 -5.80 1.78 12.89
N PRO A 126 -5.25 1.91 11.67
CA PRO A 126 -5.86 1.32 10.48
C PRO A 126 -5.83 -0.21 10.51
N GLN A 127 -6.72 -0.88 9.76
CA GLN A 127 -6.65 -2.33 9.56
C GLN A 127 -5.73 -2.72 8.39
N LEU A 128 -5.61 -1.84 7.38
CA LEU A 128 -4.85 -2.04 6.15
C LEU A 128 -5.25 -3.29 5.33
N THR A 129 -6.55 -3.61 5.33
CA THR A 129 -7.15 -4.75 4.63
C THR A 129 -7.98 -4.32 3.42
N VAL A 130 -8.38 -5.29 2.59
CA VAL A 130 -9.34 -5.15 1.48
C VAL A 130 -10.75 -5.48 2.01
N ARG A 131 -11.73 -4.59 1.82
CA ARG A 131 -13.07 -4.70 2.42
C ARG A 131 -14.21 -4.19 1.53
N HIS A 132 -13.90 -3.30 0.59
CA HIS A 132 -14.92 -2.68 -0.27
C HIS A 132 -14.95 -3.24 -1.69
N VAL A 133 -14.05 -4.17 -2.03
CA VAL A 133 -13.99 -4.87 -3.32
C VAL A 133 -13.49 -6.31 -3.12
N PRO A 134 -13.77 -7.23 -4.07
CA PRO A 134 -13.11 -8.53 -4.10
C PRO A 134 -11.59 -8.40 -4.19
N GLY A 135 -10.84 -9.23 -3.48
CA GLY A 135 -9.38 -9.22 -3.49
C GLY A 135 -8.78 -9.91 -2.27
N VAL A 136 -7.48 -10.18 -2.32
CA VAL A 136 -6.72 -10.75 -1.20
C VAL A 136 -6.14 -9.61 -0.37
N ASN A 137 -6.06 -9.79 0.95
CA ASN A 137 -5.39 -8.83 1.81
C ASN A 137 -3.88 -8.81 1.52
N PRO A 138 -3.25 -7.63 1.32
CA PRO A 138 -1.81 -7.54 1.17
C PRO A 138 -1.09 -7.79 2.51
N LEU A 139 0.20 -8.09 2.45
CA LEU A 139 1.08 -8.04 3.63
C LEU A 139 1.06 -6.63 4.21
N ARG A 140 0.78 -6.49 5.50
CA ARG A 140 0.80 -5.20 6.19
C ARG A 140 2.23 -4.90 6.64
N VAL A 141 2.74 -3.72 6.34
CA VAL A 141 4.12 -3.35 6.67
C VAL A 141 4.11 -2.05 7.45
N VAL A 142 4.65 -2.08 8.67
CA VAL A 142 4.75 -0.89 9.53
C VAL A 142 6.21 -0.46 9.62
N ILE A 143 6.50 0.76 9.16
CA ILE A 143 7.80 1.42 9.34
C ILE A 143 7.84 2.09 10.72
N ASP A 144 8.67 1.55 11.61
CA ASP A 144 8.78 2.02 12.99
C ASP A 144 10.23 1.94 13.52
N PRO A 145 11.14 2.80 13.01
CA PRO A 145 12.55 2.76 13.40
C PRO A 145 12.79 2.91 14.91
N HIS A 146 11.85 3.52 15.64
CA HIS A 146 11.99 3.78 17.07
C HIS A 146 11.15 2.87 17.97
N GLY A 147 10.42 1.89 17.42
CA GLY A 147 9.59 0.97 18.21
C GLY A 147 8.44 1.66 18.95
N ARG A 148 7.82 2.68 18.35
CA ARG A 148 6.74 3.50 18.96
C ARG A 148 5.34 2.94 18.73
N ALA A 149 5.20 1.88 17.95
CA ALA A 149 3.88 1.38 17.59
C ALA A 149 3.14 0.86 18.83
N MET A 150 1.86 1.22 18.97
CA MET A 150 1.05 0.72 20.08
C MET A 150 0.87 -0.80 19.96
N PRO A 151 1.20 -1.62 20.99
CA PRO A 151 1.14 -3.08 20.90
C PRO A 151 -0.26 -3.63 20.56
N ARG A 152 -1.32 -2.89 20.89
CA ARG A 152 -2.72 -3.26 20.64
C ARG A 152 -3.27 -2.73 19.33
N ALA A 153 -2.49 -2.00 18.53
CA ALA A 153 -2.95 -1.50 17.24
C ALA A 153 -3.47 -2.67 16.37
N ARG A 154 -4.57 -2.45 15.65
CA ARG A 154 -5.28 -3.49 14.89
C ARG A 154 -4.36 -4.23 13.92
N VAL A 155 -3.44 -3.52 13.29
CA VAL A 155 -2.40 -4.10 12.43
C VAL A 155 -1.57 -5.21 13.07
N PHE A 156 -1.49 -5.29 14.41
CA PHE A 156 -0.74 -6.33 15.12
C PHE A 156 -1.63 -7.35 15.84
N SER A 157 -2.91 -7.04 16.08
CA SER A 157 -3.75 -7.79 17.01
C SER A 157 -4.98 -8.45 16.39
N ASP A 158 -5.44 -8.00 15.21
CA ASP A 158 -6.71 -8.47 14.63
C ASP A 158 -6.62 -9.80 13.87
N GLY A 159 -5.42 -10.29 13.57
CA GLY A 159 -5.19 -11.50 12.78
C GLY A 159 -5.69 -11.44 11.32
N ALA A 160 -6.15 -10.30 10.82
CA ALA A 160 -6.85 -10.18 9.54
C ALA A 160 -5.94 -10.31 8.30
N ALA A 161 -4.64 -10.05 8.48
CA ALA A 161 -3.61 -10.23 7.46
C ALA A 161 -2.25 -10.44 8.13
N ALA A 162 -1.29 -10.98 7.40
CA ALA A 162 0.09 -11.02 7.88
C ALA A 162 0.64 -9.61 8.09
N THR A 163 1.54 -9.45 9.06
CA THR A 163 2.15 -8.15 9.39
C THR A 163 3.65 -8.26 9.55
N LEU A 164 4.38 -7.40 8.85
CA LEU A 164 5.81 -7.16 9.00
C LEU A 164 6.05 -5.84 9.72
N HIS A 165 6.66 -5.89 10.90
CA HIS A 165 7.04 -4.72 11.70
C HIS A 165 8.53 -4.44 11.52
N LEU A 166 8.86 -3.34 10.87
CA LEU A 166 10.24 -2.93 10.60
C LEU A 166 10.74 -2.02 11.73
N VAL A 167 11.81 -2.44 12.42
CA VAL A 167 12.40 -1.72 13.57
C VAL A 167 13.92 -1.59 13.43
N ALA A 168 14.53 -0.61 14.11
CA ALA A 168 15.98 -0.46 14.15
C ALA A 168 16.62 -1.49 15.11
N PRO A 169 17.95 -1.73 15.01
CA PRO A 169 18.66 -2.60 15.95
C PRO A 169 18.47 -2.16 17.42
N GLY A 170 18.35 -3.12 18.33
CA GLY A 170 18.13 -2.86 19.76
C GLY A 170 16.69 -2.48 20.14
N ARG A 171 15.75 -2.57 19.20
CA ARG A 171 14.30 -2.35 19.41
C ARG A 171 13.47 -3.61 19.15
N ASP A 172 14.12 -4.77 19.17
CA ASP A 172 13.60 -6.11 18.90
C ASP A 172 12.86 -6.75 20.09
N GLY A 173 12.94 -6.17 21.29
CA GLY A 173 12.32 -6.67 22.53
C GLY A 173 10.79 -6.92 22.48
N ALA A 174 10.38 -8.03 23.08
CA ALA A 174 9.12 -8.78 22.95
C ALA A 174 7.82 -7.97 22.79
N VAL A 175 7.05 -8.28 21.74
CA VAL A 175 5.58 -8.21 21.80
C VAL A 175 5.14 -9.55 22.37
N GLU A 176 4.64 -9.56 23.60
CA GLU A 176 3.93 -10.72 24.13
C GLU A 176 2.67 -10.95 23.28
N THR A 177 2.71 -11.97 22.42
CA THR A 177 1.50 -12.52 21.81
C THR A 177 0.71 -13.23 22.90
N SER A 178 -0.33 -12.56 23.41
CA SER A 178 -1.34 -13.22 24.26
C SER A 178 -2.18 -14.17 23.41
N ALA A 179 -1.68 -15.39 23.20
CA ALA A 179 -2.51 -16.51 22.78
C ALA A 179 -3.39 -16.95 23.97
N GLY A 180 -4.67 -17.21 23.68
CA GLY A 180 -5.77 -17.31 24.63
C GLY A 180 -5.53 -18.12 25.91
N LEU A 181 -5.95 -17.53 27.03
CA LEU A 181 -6.34 -18.25 28.24
C LEU A 181 -7.63 -19.03 27.95
N ALA A 182 -7.48 -20.33 27.68
CA ALA A 182 -8.50 -21.32 27.98
C ALA A 182 -7.92 -22.24 29.06
N GLY A 183 -8.50 -22.21 30.27
CA GLY A 183 -8.30 -23.27 31.26
C GLY A 183 -8.72 -24.62 30.65
N THR A 184 -8.13 -25.74 31.02
CA THR A 184 -8.04 -26.28 32.38
C THR A 184 -6.94 -27.34 32.48
N GLY A 185 -6.42 -27.60 33.70
CA GLY A 185 -5.71 -28.85 34.02
C GLY A 185 -4.34 -28.66 34.67
N ALA A 186 -4.24 -29.00 35.95
CA ALA A 186 -3.03 -28.98 36.76
C ALA A 186 -2.00 -30.04 36.32
N GLY A 187 -0.71 -29.70 36.41
CA GLY A 187 0.38 -30.66 36.22
C GLY A 187 1.79 -30.05 36.30
N SER A 188 2.38 -30.09 37.48
CA SER A 188 3.81 -30.10 37.84
C SER A 188 4.91 -29.76 36.79
N GLY A 189 5.65 -28.68 37.06
CA GLY A 189 7.12 -28.68 37.16
C GLY A 189 7.98 -28.86 35.91
N ALA A 190 8.42 -27.75 35.31
CA ALA A 190 9.75 -27.58 34.69
C ALA A 190 10.00 -26.08 34.40
N LEU A 191 11.15 -25.55 34.80
CA LEU A 191 11.62 -24.21 34.38
C LEU A 191 11.85 -24.22 32.86
N PRO A 192 11.31 -23.28 32.06
CA PRO A 192 11.65 -23.20 30.65
C PRO A 192 13.03 -22.57 30.49
N GLY A 193 13.90 -23.29 29.78
CA GLY A 193 15.26 -22.89 29.46
C GLY A 193 15.31 -21.59 28.65
N SER A 194 16.37 -20.84 28.90
CA SER A 194 16.81 -19.69 28.11
C SER A 194 16.87 -20.02 26.62
N LEU A 195 16.26 -19.18 25.78
CA LEU A 195 16.46 -19.18 24.33
C LEU A 195 17.96 -19.07 24.01
N PRO A 196 18.50 -19.86 23.07
CA PRO A 196 19.90 -19.75 22.68
C PRO A 196 20.15 -18.40 21.99
N PRO A 197 21.35 -17.81 22.14
CA PRO A 197 21.71 -16.57 21.46
C PRO A 197 21.67 -16.76 19.94
N ALA A 198 21.25 -15.70 19.24
CA ALA A 198 21.20 -15.67 17.79
C ALA A 198 22.57 -16.01 17.18
N SER A 199 22.62 -17.08 16.38
CA SER A 199 23.79 -17.45 15.59
C SER A 199 24.07 -16.39 14.52
N PRO A 200 25.34 -16.01 14.27
CA PRO A 200 25.68 -15.09 13.20
C PRO A 200 25.78 -15.87 11.89
N SER A 201 24.67 -16.02 11.17
CA SER A 201 24.67 -16.60 9.83
C SER A 201 23.65 -15.92 8.91
N GLY A 202 24.11 -14.92 8.15
CA GLY A 202 23.84 -14.64 6.73
C GLY A 202 22.43 -14.68 6.11
N GLU A 203 21.36 -15.04 6.80
CA GLU A 203 20.00 -15.03 6.28
C GLU A 203 19.31 -13.71 6.64
N SER A 204 18.70 -13.05 5.66
CA SER A 204 17.93 -11.83 5.91
C SER A 204 16.78 -12.13 6.87
N ALA A 205 16.69 -11.38 7.97
CA ALA A 205 15.61 -11.48 8.95
C ALA A 205 14.21 -11.22 8.33
N CYS A 206 14.16 -10.67 7.13
CA CYS A 206 12.95 -10.40 6.37
C CYS A 206 12.61 -11.48 5.33
N ALA A 207 13.43 -12.52 5.17
CA ALA A 207 13.25 -13.54 4.12
C ALA A 207 12.00 -14.41 4.35
N GLY A 208 11.36 -14.80 3.25
CA GLY A 208 10.27 -15.78 3.24
C GLY A 208 8.89 -15.20 3.50
N ALA A 209 7.88 -15.83 2.91
CA ALA A 209 6.48 -15.45 3.02
C ALA A 209 5.95 -15.64 4.45
N LEU A 210 5.07 -14.73 4.89
CA LEU A 210 4.37 -14.88 6.16
C LEU A 210 3.01 -15.55 5.95
N ALA A 211 2.64 -16.45 6.86
CA ALA A 211 1.29 -16.98 6.93
C ALA A 211 0.27 -15.89 7.31
N ALA A 212 -0.98 -16.04 6.88
CA ALA A 212 -2.06 -15.12 7.23
C ALA A 212 -2.19 -14.98 8.76
N GLY A 213 -2.31 -13.74 9.24
CA GLY A 213 -2.41 -13.42 10.67
C GLY A 213 -1.08 -13.47 11.44
N ALA A 214 0.03 -13.90 10.83
CA ALA A 214 1.33 -13.90 11.49
C ALA A 214 1.90 -12.49 11.64
N LEU A 215 2.58 -12.24 12.75
CA LEU A 215 3.37 -11.03 13.00
C LEU A 215 4.84 -11.39 13.00
N ARG A 216 5.62 -10.80 12.08
CA ARG A 216 7.09 -10.88 12.09
C ARG A 216 7.67 -9.50 12.33
N ARG A 217 8.61 -9.41 13.26
CA ARG A 217 9.48 -8.24 13.39
C ARG A 217 10.75 -8.46 12.59
N CYS A 218 11.16 -7.47 11.81
CA CYS A 218 12.42 -7.51 11.07
C CYS A 218 13.23 -6.26 11.40
N VAL A 219 14.52 -6.49 11.66
CA VAL A 219 15.46 -5.44 12.00
C VAL A 219 16.09 -4.91 10.72
N LEU A 220 16.04 -3.58 10.52
CA LEU A 220 16.69 -2.90 9.41
C LEU A 220 17.63 -1.82 9.93
N SER A 221 18.78 -1.65 9.29
CA SER A 221 19.65 -0.51 9.56
C SER A 221 18.98 0.80 9.15
N CYS A 222 19.15 1.84 9.96
CA CYS A 222 18.66 3.20 9.71
C CYS A 222 19.73 4.24 10.04
N ASP A 223 19.58 5.42 9.45
CA ASP A 223 20.27 6.64 9.88
C ASP A 223 19.36 7.48 10.79
N GLU A 224 19.75 8.72 11.06
CA GLU A 224 18.94 9.68 11.84
C GLU A 224 17.58 9.97 11.20
N ALA A 225 17.48 9.89 9.86
CA ALA A 225 16.23 10.07 9.16
C ALA A 225 15.34 8.81 9.27
N GLY A 226 15.87 7.64 9.58
CA GLY A 226 15.13 6.37 9.67
C GLY A 226 15.53 5.41 8.55
N PHE A 227 14.62 4.53 8.12
CA PHE A 227 14.96 3.60 7.03
C PHE A 227 15.01 4.33 5.68
N ALA A 228 16.02 3.98 4.88
CA ALA A 228 16.06 4.35 3.47
C ALA A 228 14.91 3.64 2.74
N PRO A 229 14.08 4.33 1.93
CA PRO A 229 12.98 3.70 1.19
C PRO A 229 13.42 2.50 0.33
N ALA A 230 14.58 2.59 -0.32
CA ALA A 230 15.15 1.48 -1.10
C ALA A 230 15.49 0.24 -0.25
N ALA A 231 15.88 0.42 1.02
CA ALA A 231 16.15 -0.69 1.93
C ALA A 231 14.84 -1.37 2.36
N VAL A 232 13.78 -0.60 2.59
CA VAL A 232 12.43 -1.14 2.85
C VAL A 232 11.95 -1.98 1.67
N LEU A 233 12.04 -1.46 0.44
CA LEU A 233 11.63 -2.20 -0.76
C LEU A 233 12.45 -3.48 -0.98
N ARG A 234 13.75 -3.46 -0.66
CA ARG A 234 14.61 -4.65 -0.71
C ARG A 234 14.14 -5.73 0.27
N ALA A 235 13.87 -5.34 1.52
CA ALA A 235 13.34 -6.22 2.54
C ALA A 235 11.98 -6.85 2.13
N LEU A 236 11.11 -6.06 1.48
CA LEU A 236 9.84 -6.57 0.96
C LEU A 236 10.04 -7.57 -0.19
N ARG A 237 11.00 -7.31 -1.08
CA ARG A 237 11.34 -8.27 -2.14
C ARG A 237 11.88 -9.59 -1.60
N GLU A 238 12.68 -9.55 -0.54
CA GLU A 238 13.15 -10.74 0.18
C GLU A 238 12.00 -11.49 0.88
N ALA A 239 10.95 -10.78 1.28
CA ALA A 239 9.70 -11.36 1.77
C ALA A 239 8.75 -11.84 0.64
N GLY A 240 9.19 -11.78 -0.63
CA GLY A 240 8.41 -12.21 -1.79
C GLY A 240 7.41 -11.18 -2.33
N CYS A 241 7.47 -9.93 -1.87
CA CYS A 241 6.58 -8.85 -2.31
C CYS A 241 7.27 -7.98 -3.37
N SER A 242 6.65 -7.86 -4.54
CA SER A 242 7.18 -7.11 -5.69
C SER A 242 6.34 -5.89 -6.05
N ARG A 243 5.06 -5.94 -5.69
CA ARG A 243 4.08 -4.86 -5.88
C ARG A 243 3.77 -4.27 -4.51
N VAL A 244 4.11 -3.01 -4.32
CA VAL A 244 4.04 -2.33 -3.02
C VAL A 244 3.19 -1.08 -3.15
N LEU A 245 2.25 -0.93 -2.23
CA LEU A 245 1.52 0.31 -2.02
C LEU A 245 2.07 1.02 -0.79
N VAL A 246 2.47 2.28 -0.93
CA VAL A 246 2.82 3.16 0.19
C VAL A 246 1.59 4.00 0.51
N GLU A 247 0.95 3.69 1.64
CA GLU A 247 -0.20 4.42 2.18
C GLU A 247 0.19 5.27 3.39
N GLY A 248 -0.56 6.35 3.55
CA GLY A 248 -0.61 7.08 4.81
C GLY A 248 0.54 8.07 5.01
N GLY A 249 0.29 9.05 5.88
CA GLY A 249 1.19 10.09 6.37
C GLY A 249 1.97 10.85 5.30
N GLY A 250 1.75 12.16 5.19
CA GLY A 250 2.47 12.99 4.22
C GLY A 250 4.00 12.82 4.28
N VAL A 251 4.55 12.52 5.46
CA VAL A 251 5.97 12.19 5.65
C VAL A 251 6.40 10.91 4.92
N THR A 252 5.68 9.79 5.07
CA THR A 252 6.09 8.49 4.49
C THR A 252 6.06 8.57 2.97
N VAL A 253 4.95 9.05 2.40
CA VAL A 253 4.83 9.21 0.94
C VAL A 253 5.89 10.17 0.41
N SER A 254 6.13 11.30 1.09
CA SER A 254 7.16 12.26 0.67
C SER A 254 8.55 11.66 0.66
N ARG A 255 8.92 10.83 1.65
CA ARG A 255 10.23 10.17 1.68
C ARG A 255 10.43 9.22 0.51
N PHE A 256 9.42 8.41 0.18
CA PHE A 256 9.50 7.50 -0.97
C PHE A 256 9.57 8.28 -2.29
N LEU A 257 8.82 9.37 -2.41
CA LEU A 257 8.88 10.26 -3.58
C LEU A 257 10.26 10.90 -3.73
N GLN A 258 10.81 11.48 -2.65
CA GLN A 258 12.14 12.10 -2.65
C GLN A 258 13.26 11.10 -2.98
N ALA A 259 13.11 9.84 -2.55
CA ALA A 259 14.07 8.79 -2.86
C ALA A 259 14.03 8.33 -4.33
N GLY A 260 13.05 8.78 -5.13
CA GLY A 260 12.95 8.40 -6.54
C GLY A 260 12.61 6.93 -6.76
N VAL A 261 11.99 6.27 -5.78
CA VAL A 261 11.68 4.83 -5.82
C VAL A 261 10.21 4.53 -6.14
N LEU A 262 9.39 5.57 -6.35
CA LEU A 262 8.00 5.42 -6.75
C LEU A 262 7.89 5.31 -8.26
N ASP A 263 7.12 4.34 -8.73
CA ASP A 263 6.72 4.22 -10.14
C ASP A 263 5.48 5.07 -10.44
N ARG A 264 4.60 5.22 -9.45
CA ARG A 264 3.32 5.89 -9.63
C ARG A 264 2.88 6.59 -8.34
N LEU A 265 2.26 7.76 -8.49
CA LEU A 265 1.68 8.50 -7.38
C LEU A 265 0.21 8.81 -7.68
N HIS A 266 -0.67 8.32 -6.82
CA HIS A 266 -2.09 8.61 -6.82
C HIS A 266 -2.40 9.69 -5.78
N VAL A 267 -2.86 10.85 -6.23
CA VAL A 267 -3.29 11.94 -5.36
C VAL A 267 -4.80 12.11 -5.49
N MET A 268 -5.53 11.70 -4.46
CA MET A 268 -6.97 11.90 -4.39
C MET A 268 -7.26 13.28 -3.80
N VAL A 269 -7.94 14.15 -4.55
CA VAL A 269 -8.25 15.52 -4.15
C VAL A 269 -9.75 15.66 -3.91
N ALA A 270 -10.12 15.97 -2.67
CA ALA A 270 -11.49 16.30 -2.30
C ALA A 270 -11.80 17.78 -2.56
N PRO A 271 -13.04 18.13 -2.96
CA PRO A 271 -13.48 19.51 -3.17
C PRO A 271 -13.75 20.23 -1.84
N MET A 272 -12.75 20.26 -0.96
CA MET A 272 -12.79 20.83 0.39
C MET A 272 -11.55 21.68 0.65
N LEU A 273 -11.65 22.70 1.51
CA LEU A 273 -10.53 23.51 1.97
C LEU A 273 -10.33 23.32 3.48
N ILE A 274 -9.09 23.04 3.91
CA ILE A 274 -8.74 22.82 5.33
C ILE A 274 -8.04 24.04 5.94
N GLY A 275 -7.34 24.84 5.12
CA GLY A 275 -6.51 25.97 5.54
C GLY A 275 -5.10 25.54 5.91
N SER A 276 -4.59 26.03 7.04
CA SER A 276 -3.21 25.77 7.52
C SER A 276 -3.05 24.40 8.19
N GLY A 277 -3.64 23.37 7.58
CA GLY A 277 -3.54 21.99 8.02
C GLY A 277 -2.18 21.35 7.74
N ARG A 278 -2.05 20.06 8.07
CA ARG A 278 -0.85 19.28 7.76
C ARG A 278 -0.75 19.08 6.25
N PRO A 279 0.38 19.45 5.61
CA PRO A 279 0.57 19.29 4.16
C PRO A 279 0.57 17.82 3.74
N GLY A 280 0.06 17.53 2.55
CA GLY A 280 0.06 16.18 1.98
C GLY A 280 1.41 15.71 1.48
N LEU A 281 2.16 16.59 0.82
CA LEU A 281 3.54 16.34 0.42
C LEU A 281 4.44 17.42 1.01
N VAL A 282 5.61 16.99 1.51
CA VAL A 282 6.67 17.85 2.02
C VAL A 282 7.93 17.49 1.26
N LEU A 283 8.32 18.35 0.33
CA LEU A 283 9.51 18.19 -0.51
C LEU A 283 10.53 19.27 -0.18
N PRO A 284 11.82 19.05 -0.48
CA PRO A 284 12.83 20.10 -0.37
C PRO A 284 12.42 21.35 -1.18
N PRO A 285 12.75 22.55 -0.70
CA PRO A 285 12.49 23.77 -1.47
C PRO A 285 13.30 23.75 -2.78
N ILE A 286 12.70 24.29 -3.84
CA ILE A 286 13.35 24.54 -5.12
C ILE A 286 13.39 26.06 -5.37
N GLU A 287 14.44 26.54 -6.04
CA GLU A 287 14.57 27.97 -6.34
C GLU A 287 13.88 28.34 -7.66
N ARG A 288 13.80 27.40 -8.60
CA ARG A 288 13.31 27.64 -9.97
C ARG A 288 12.25 26.62 -10.38
N LEU A 289 11.26 27.06 -11.15
CA LEU A 289 10.21 26.19 -11.68
C LEU A 289 10.71 25.09 -12.65
N SER A 290 11.92 25.24 -13.18
CA SER A 290 12.59 24.23 -14.00
C SER A 290 13.03 23.00 -13.18
N GLU A 291 13.19 23.15 -11.86
CA GLU A 291 13.54 22.05 -10.94
C GLU A 291 12.30 21.25 -10.50
N ALA A 292 11.10 21.71 -10.87
CA ALA A 292 9.86 21.03 -10.52
C ALA A 292 9.69 19.73 -11.32
N ILE A 293 9.36 18.64 -10.63
CA ILE A 293 9.04 17.35 -11.25
C ILE A 293 7.71 17.48 -12.01
N ARG A 294 7.70 17.11 -13.31
CA ARG A 294 6.53 17.19 -14.20
C ARG A 294 6.19 15.81 -14.79
N PRO A 295 5.58 14.91 -14.00
CA PRO A 295 5.25 13.58 -14.49
C PRO A 295 4.11 13.62 -15.51
N ALA A 296 4.05 12.60 -16.36
CA ALA A 296 2.87 12.36 -17.18
C ALA A 296 1.67 12.10 -16.25
N SER A 297 0.57 12.81 -16.48
CA SER A 297 -0.59 12.77 -15.58
C SER A 297 -1.88 12.47 -16.33
N ARG A 298 -2.76 11.69 -15.69
CA ARG A 298 -4.16 11.52 -16.08
C ARG A 298 -5.06 11.88 -14.90
N CYS A 299 -6.30 12.24 -15.17
CA CYS A 299 -7.28 12.56 -14.13
C CYS A 299 -8.51 11.68 -14.29
N PHE A 300 -9.05 11.21 -13.16
CA PHE A 300 -10.25 10.38 -13.11
C PHE A 300 -11.23 10.95 -12.09
N ALA A 301 -12.51 10.96 -12.42
CA ALA A 301 -13.56 11.27 -11.45
C ALA A 301 -13.72 10.11 -10.46
N CYS A 302 -13.89 10.43 -9.18
CA CYS A 302 -14.07 9.45 -8.11
C CYS A 302 -15.18 9.94 -7.16
N GLY A 303 -16.43 9.79 -7.59
CA GLY A 303 -17.56 10.43 -6.91
C GLY A 303 -17.45 11.95 -7.03
N GLN A 304 -17.38 12.65 -5.89
CA GLN A 304 -17.12 14.10 -5.84
C GLN A 304 -15.62 14.44 -5.81
N ASP A 305 -14.75 13.44 -5.64
CA ASP A 305 -13.31 13.63 -5.58
C ASP A 305 -12.68 13.51 -6.98
N THR A 306 -11.48 14.05 -7.15
CA THR A 306 -10.67 13.89 -8.37
C THR A 306 -9.40 13.12 -8.05
N LEU A 307 -9.17 12.02 -8.76
CA LEU A 307 -7.91 11.28 -8.72
C LEU A 307 -6.95 11.85 -9.76
N PHE A 308 -5.78 12.30 -9.31
CA PHE A 308 -4.62 12.53 -10.17
C PHE A 308 -3.74 11.28 -10.17
N ASP A 309 -3.59 10.68 -11.35
CA ASP A 309 -2.75 9.53 -11.62
C ASP A 309 -1.44 10.00 -12.28
N LEU A 310 -0.34 9.96 -11.54
CA LEU A 310 0.96 10.49 -11.98
C LEU A 310 1.94 9.33 -12.24
N ASP A 311 2.45 9.21 -13.48
CA ASP A 311 3.46 8.23 -13.85
C ASP A 311 4.88 8.79 -13.63
N LEU A 312 5.59 8.18 -12.69
CA LEU A 312 6.92 8.61 -12.27
C LEU A 312 8.04 7.82 -12.98
N ARG A 313 7.72 6.74 -13.71
CA ARG A 313 8.69 5.84 -14.38
C ARG A 313 9.52 6.51 -15.48
N ARG A 314 9.22 7.76 -15.83
CA ARG A 314 9.93 8.55 -16.85
C ARG A 314 10.30 9.97 -16.41
N SER A 315 10.10 10.32 -15.14
CA SER A 315 10.46 11.65 -14.63
C SER A 315 11.91 11.76 -14.15
N ALA A 316 12.69 10.67 -14.20
CA ALA A 316 14.11 10.62 -13.82
C ALA A 316 15.09 11.00 -14.95
N LEU A 317 14.59 11.57 -16.06
CA LEU A 317 15.41 12.04 -17.18
C LEU A 317 14.97 13.46 -17.57
N SER A 318 15.42 14.46 -16.81
CA SER A 318 15.81 15.79 -17.31
C SER A 318 16.61 16.52 -16.26
#